data_AF-A0A9X6XWR5-F1
#
_entry.id   AF-A0A9X6XWR5-F1
#
_cell.length_a   1.000
_cell.length_b   1.000
_cell.length_c   1.000
_cell.angle_alpha   90.00
_cell.angle_beta   90.00
_cell.angle_gamma   90.00
#
_symmetry.space_group_name_H-M   'P 1'
#
loop_
_entity.id
_entity.type
_entity.pdbx_description
1 polymer ?
#
loop_
_entity_poly.entity_id
_entity_poly.type
_entity_poly.pdbx_seq_one_letter_code
_entity_poly.pdbx_strand_id
1 'polypeptide(L)'
;MRTYKGFEAIKRMKTNWITTVQETPMCWKIEGERVIADYLGKKESYQQINFFFENEFIDCRETIRKGELLYIENEKSEKFIAEYCKENEKEIKHGSWFWINGEEFSNNYGHFEKSTKLKIRKAEKSEKLLFEQAKLFAIKGRKINEFRLGDVVERDNKLYKVAIVKSGSESQIVVGCVPINGGAICYYNSKDIEIQFFVEDMVV
;
A
#
# COMPACT_ATOMS: atom_id res chain seq x y z
N MET A 1 -6.09 -19.64 16.96
CA MET A 1 -4.67 -19.25 16.81
C MET A 1 -3.87 -20.13 17.76
N ARG A 2 -2.82 -20.82 17.30
CA ARG A 2 -2.00 -21.67 18.18
C ARG A 2 -1.01 -20.78 18.93
N THR A 3 -0.91 -20.97 20.24
CA THR A 3 0.09 -20.31 21.09
C THR A 3 1.23 -21.26 21.44
N TYR A 4 2.38 -20.71 21.78
CA TYR A 4 3.61 -21.42 22.16
C TYR A 4 4.14 -20.84 23.48
N LYS A 5 4.74 -21.67 24.33
CA LYS A 5 5.34 -21.24 25.61
C LYS A 5 6.58 -22.08 25.96
N GLY A 6 7.50 -21.50 26.71
CA GLY A 6 8.75 -22.13 27.15
C GLY A 6 9.55 -22.71 25.97
N PHE A 7 9.89 -23.99 26.06
CA PHE A 7 10.64 -24.69 25.02
C PHE A 7 9.92 -24.76 23.67
N GLU A 8 8.59 -24.74 23.64
CA GLU A 8 7.84 -24.76 22.39
C GLU A 8 8.04 -23.45 21.61
N ALA A 9 8.05 -22.31 22.30
CA ALA A 9 8.36 -21.01 21.71
C ALA A 9 9.79 -20.98 21.16
N ILE A 10 10.77 -21.47 21.94
CA ILE A 10 12.18 -21.55 21.51
C ILE A 10 12.33 -22.44 20.27
N LYS A 11 11.66 -23.59 20.24
CA LYS A 11 11.68 -24.49 19.07
C LYS A 11 11.07 -23.79 17.86
N ARG A 12 9.98 -23.05 18.04
CA ARG A 12 9.32 -22.32 16.96
C ARG A 12 10.18 -21.18 16.42
N MET A 13 10.94 -20.48 17.28
CA MET A 13 11.88 -19.42 16.87
C MET A 13 12.97 -19.88 15.92
N LYS A 14 13.32 -21.18 15.92
CA LYS A 14 14.31 -21.71 14.97
C LYS A 14 13.81 -21.71 13.53
N THR A 15 12.49 -21.75 13.32
CA THR A 15 11.88 -21.81 11.99
C THR A 15 11.10 -20.56 11.63
N ASN A 16 10.51 -19.87 12.62
CA ASN A 16 9.58 -18.77 12.41
C ASN A 16 9.93 -17.56 13.30
N TRP A 17 9.56 -16.37 12.85
CA TRP A 17 9.44 -15.22 13.75
C TRP A 17 8.23 -15.45 14.65
N ILE A 18 8.37 -15.16 15.94
CA ILE A 18 7.25 -15.19 16.90
C ILE A 18 7.14 -13.84 17.60
N THR A 19 5.94 -13.50 18.06
CA THR A 19 5.69 -12.34 18.92
C THR A 19 4.87 -12.77 20.13
N THR A 20 4.85 -11.97 21.19
CA THR A 20 4.01 -12.21 22.37
C THR A 20 2.53 -12.08 22.01
N VAL A 21 1.66 -12.81 22.69
CA VAL A 21 0.19 -12.70 22.52
C VAL A 21 -0.31 -11.29 22.85
N GLN A 22 0.33 -10.63 23.81
CA GLN A 22 0.24 -9.18 23.94
C GLN A 22 0.98 -8.61 22.73
N GLU A 23 0.25 -8.17 21.70
CA GLU A 23 0.80 -7.73 20.41
C GLU A 23 1.75 -6.55 20.59
N THR A 24 3.00 -6.84 20.91
CA THR A 24 4.10 -5.89 20.91
C THR A 24 4.68 -5.88 19.49
N PRO A 25 5.14 -4.73 18.99
CA PRO A 25 5.71 -4.62 17.64
C PRO A 25 7.07 -5.36 17.51
N MET A 26 7.48 -6.10 18.54
CA MET A 26 8.72 -6.85 18.61
C MET A 26 8.45 -8.29 18.18
N CYS A 27 9.21 -8.78 17.21
CA CYS A 27 9.23 -10.20 16.87
C CYS A 27 10.63 -10.77 17.16
N TRP A 28 10.70 -12.04 17.54
CA TRP A 28 11.95 -12.74 17.83
C TRP A 28 12.11 -13.98 16.94
N LYS A 29 13.35 -14.27 16.55
CA LYS A 29 13.75 -15.46 15.82
C LYS A 29 15.15 -15.89 16.26
N ILE A 30 15.46 -17.19 16.18
CA ILE A 30 16.83 -17.67 16.35
C ILE A 30 17.48 -17.78 14.98
N GLU A 31 18.59 -17.07 14.78
CA GLU A 31 19.46 -17.19 13.61
C GLU A 31 20.86 -17.62 14.09
N GLY A 32 21.24 -18.87 13.80
CA GLY A 32 22.46 -19.47 14.36
C GLY A 32 22.34 -19.66 15.87
N GLU A 33 23.31 -19.14 16.62
CA GLU A 33 23.35 -19.19 18.10
C GLU A 33 22.72 -17.95 18.75
N ARG A 34 22.13 -17.05 17.96
CA ARG A 34 21.70 -15.73 18.41
C ARG A 34 20.18 -15.60 18.32
N VAL A 35 19.59 -14.97 19.33
CA VAL A 35 18.23 -14.47 19.26
C VAL A 35 18.28 -13.12 18.57
N ILE A 36 17.64 -13.03 17.41
CA ILE A 36 17.43 -11.78 16.69
C ILE A 36 16.05 -11.26 17.07
N ALA A 37 15.98 -10.01 17.48
CA ALA A 37 14.75 -9.26 17.57
C ALA A 37 14.62 -8.32 16.38
N ASP A 38 13.42 -8.23 15.83
CA ASP A 38 13.06 -7.27 14.80
C ASP A 38 11.99 -6.33 15.37
N TYR A 39 12.42 -5.08 15.58
CA TYR A 39 11.54 -3.94 15.82
C TYR A 39 12.07 -2.80 14.97
N LEU A 40 11.49 -2.65 13.78
CA LEU A 40 11.91 -1.67 12.77
C LEU A 40 13.37 -1.88 12.30
N GLY A 41 13.87 -3.11 12.38
CA GLY A 41 15.25 -3.47 12.07
C GLY A 41 15.75 -4.65 12.91
N LYS A 42 16.49 -5.56 12.27
CA LYS A 42 17.08 -6.73 12.93
C LYS A 42 18.24 -6.34 13.84
N LYS A 43 18.16 -6.74 15.10
CA LYS A 43 19.23 -6.59 16.09
C LYS A 43 19.34 -7.85 16.94
N GLU A 44 20.54 -8.11 17.45
CA GLU A 44 20.70 -9.13 18.48
C GLU A 44 19.92 -8.72 19.74
N SER A 45 19.30 -9.71 20.37
CA SER A 45 18.49 -9.55 21.56
C SER A 45 18.96 -10.52 22.63
N TYR A 46 19.14 -9.99 23.83
CA TYR A 46 19.58 -10.76 24.99
C TYR A 46 18.38 -10.99 25.91
N GLN A 47 17.49 -11.91 25.49
CA GLN A 47 16.35 -12.33 26.32
C GLN A 47 16.80 -13.39 27.32
N GLN A 48 16.46 -13.21 28.59
CA GLN A 48 16.64 -14.26 29.58
C GLN A 48 15.72 -15.44 29.28
N ILE A 49 16.12 -16.66 29.62
CA ILE A 49 15.33 -17.85 29.33
C ILE A 49 13.90 -17.75 29.91
N ASN A 50 13.76 -17.17 31.11
CA ASN A 50 12.47 -16.96 31.79
C ASN A 50 11.46 -16.19 30.94
N PHE A 51 11.91 -15.26 30.09
CA PHE A 51 11.04 -14.52 29.18
C PHE A 51 10.15 -15.46 28.35
N PHE A 52 10.71 -16.57 27.87
CA PHE A 52 9.98 -17.53 27.05
C PHE A 52 9.02 -18.40 27.88
N PHE A 53 9.28 -18.56 29.18
CA PHE A 53 8.44 -19.33 30.10
C PHE A 53 7.34 -18.51 30.77
N GLU A 54 7.50 -17.19 30.83
CA GLU A 54 6.53 -16.28 31.43
C GLU A 54 5.48 -15.82 30.41
N ASN A 55 5.84 -15.74 29.12
CA ASN A 55 4.98 -15.24 28.06
C ASN A 55 4.40 -16.35 27.17
N GLU A 56 3.25 -16.07 26.58
CA GLU A 56 2.71 -16.84 25.46
C GLU A 56 3.04 -16.15 24.14
N PHE A 57 3.33 -16.96 23.13
CA PHE A 57 3.78 -16.49 21.83
C PHE A 57 2.91 -17.02 20.70
N ILE A 58 2.88 -16.29 19.60
CA ILE A 58 2.22 -16.67 18.35
C ILE A 58 3.20 -16.49 17.20
N ASP A 59 2.92 -17.11 16.05
CA ASP A 59 3.68 -16.82 14.85
C ASP A 59 3.50 -15.34 14.48
N CYS A 60 4.62 -14.63 14.36
CA CYS A 60 4.65 -13.27 13.85
C CYS A 60 4.20 -13.32 12.40
N ARG A 61 3.05 -12.73 12.10
CA ARG A 61 2.67 -12.42 10.71
C ARG A 61 3.76 -11.49 10.17
N GLU A 62 4.33 -11.79 9.00
CA GLU A 62 5.48 -11.06 8.43
C GLU A 62 5.51 -9.57 8.80
N THR A 63 6.61 -9.10 9.37
CA THR A 63 6.75 -7.70 9.79
C THR A 63 6.51 -6.75 8.62
N ILE A 64 5.57 -5.82 8.80
CA ILE A 64 5.32 -4.74 7.84
C ILE A 64 6.50 -3.78 7.93
N ARG A 65 7.15 -3.50 6.80
CA ARG A 65 8.32 -2.60 6.77
C ARG A 65 7.89 -1.18 6.46
N LYS A 66 8.63 -0.20 7.01
CA LYS A 66 8.47 1.21 6.62
C LYS A 66 8.58 1.34 5.08
N GLY A 67 7.65 2.06 4.47
CA GLY A 67 7.53 2.22 3.03
C GLY A 67 6.67 1.15 2.34
N GLU A 68 6.25 0.09 3.03
CA GLU A 68 5.33 -0.89 2.44
C GLU A 68 3.92 -0.30 2.30
N LEU A 69 3.30 -0.53 1.15
CA LEU A 69 1.91 -0.16 0.92
C LEU A 69 0.97 -1.18 1.58
N LEU A 70 0.06 -0.68 2.39
CA LEU A 70 -0.98 -1.44 3.06
C LEU A 70 -2.32 -1.14 2.41
N TYR A 71 -3.12 -2.19 2.19
CA TYR A 71 -4.53 -2.06 1.94
C TYR A 71 -5.28 -2.10 3.27
N ILE A 72 -6.16 -1.13 3.48
CA ILE A 72 -6.88 -0.90 4.72
C ILE A 72 -8.37 -0.75 4.40
N GLU A 73 -9.21 -1.49 5.11
CA GLU A 73 -10.66 -1.37 5.04
C GLU A 73 -11.24 -1.17 6.43
N ASN A 74 -12.07 -0.14 6.61
CA ASN A 74 -12.75 0.14 7.88
C ASN A 74 -14.17 -0.45 7.93
N GLU A 75 -14.85 -0.30 9.07
CA GLU A 75 -16.22 -0.81 9.26
C GLU A 75 -17.26 -0.18 8.32
N LYS A 76 -16.98 1.03 7.79
CA LYS A 76 -17.83 1.70 6.80
C LYS A 76 -17.55 1.24 5.36
N SER A 77 -16.73 0.20 5.18
CA SER A 77 -16.27 -0.28 3.87
C SER A 77 -15.51 0.76 3.06
N GLU A 78 -14.94 1.78 3.71
CA GLU A 78 -14.00 2.70 3.08
C GLU A 78 -12.65 2.02 2.93
N LYS A 79 -12.09 2.14 1.73
CA LYS A 79 -10.87 1.42 1.34
C LYS A 79 -9.75 2.42 1.08
N PHE A 80 -8.60 2.14 1.67
CA PHE A 80 -7.42 2.97 1.56
C PHE A 80 -6.22 2.13 1.15
N ILE A 81 -5.30 2.76 0.43
CA ILE A 81 -3.95 2.26 0.25
C ILE A 81 -3.01 3.28 0.87
N ALA A 82 -2.20 2.88 1.83
CA ALA A 82 -1.37 3.83 2.59
C ALA A 82 0.05 3.30 2.78
N GLU A 83 1.03 4.19 2.70
CA GLU A 83 2.43 3.88 2.96
C GLU A 83 2.68 3.76 4.46
N TYR A 84 2.99 2.55 4.93
CA TYR A 84 3.28 2.30 6.33
C TYR A 84 4.53 3.07 6.78
N CYS A 85 4.43 3.79 7.89
CA CYS A 85 5.55 4.50 8.47
C CYS A 85 6.05 3.85 9.76
N LYS A 86 5.18 3.78 10.77
CA LYS A 86 5.45 3.20 12.09
C LYS A 86 4.14 2.99 12.85
N GLU A 87 4.15 2.18 13.88
CA GLU A 87 3.04 2.06 14.82
C GLU A 87 3.48 2.33 16.26
N ASN A 88 2.52 2.64 17.12
CA ASN A 88 2.65 2.60 18.57
C ASN A 88 1.44 1.88 19.18
N GLU A 89 1.29 1.94 20.50
CA GLU A 89 0.20 1.27 21.22
C GLU A 89 -1.21 1.74 20.82
N LYS A 90 -1.34 2.98 20.33
CA LYS A 90 -2.64 3.62 20.07
C LYS A 90 -2.97 3.74 18.58
N GLU A 91 -1.96 3.87 17.73
CA GLU A 91 -2.15 4.28 16.34
C GLU A 91 -1.14 3.63 15.38
N ILE A 92 -1.55 3.50 14.12
CA ILE A 92 -0.71 3.17 12.97
C ILE A 92 -0.51 4.46 12.17
N LYS A 93 0.73 4.91 12.03
CA LYS A 93 1.07 6.09 11.22
C LYS A 93 1.39 5.69 9.79
N HIS A 94 0.91 6.49 8.87
CA HIS A 94 1.18 6.33 7.45
C HIS A 94 1.63 7.65 6.82
N GLY A 95 2.36 7.53 5.71
CA GLY A 95 2.75 8.65 4.86
C GLY A 95 1.66 8.91 3.84
N SER A 96 2.06 8.97 2.56
CA SER A 96 1.14 9.06 1.43
C SER A 96 0.02 8.01 1.53
N TRP A 97 -1.19 8.42 1.18
CA TRP A 97 -2.36 7.56 1.17
C TRP A 97 -3.30 7.88 0.00
N PHE A 98 -4.05 6.88 -0.42
CA PHE A 98 -5.06 6.96 -1.45
C PHE A 98 -6.37 6.38 -0.91
N TRP A 99 -7.43 7.19 -0.87
CA TRP A 99 -8.78 6.75 -0.56
C TRP A 99 -9.47 6.30 -1.84
N ILE A 100 -9.62 4.98 -1.99
CA ILE A 100 -10.10 4.36 -3.23
C ILE A 100 -11.52 4.80 -3.55
N ASN A 101 -12.41 4.83 -2.55
CA ASN A 101 -13.81 5.18 -2.76
C ASN A 101 -14.03 6.67 -3.03
N GLY A 102 -13.20 7.55 -2.45
CA GLY A 102 -13.25 8.99 -2.70
C GLY A 102 -12.38 9.44 -3.87
N GLU A 103 -11.60 8.53 -4.45
CA GLU A 103 -10.62 8.80 -5.52
C GLU A 103 -9.66 9.96 -5.17
N GLU A 104 -9.29 10.05 -3.90
CA GLU A 104 -8.45 11.12 -3.36
C GLU A 104 -7.09 10.60 -2.94
N PHE A 105 -6.03 11.25 -3.45
CA PHE A 105 -4.66 11.00 -3.03
C PHE A 105 -4.16 12.16 -2.17
N SER A 106 -3.41 11.82 -1.11
CA SER A 106 -2.74 12.80 -0.28
C SER A 106 -1.31 12.36 0.01
N ASN A 107 -0.37 13.30 -0.07
CA ASN A 107 1.02 13.09 0.35
C ASN A 107 1.26 13.47 1.82
N ASN A 108 0.19 13.78 2.55
CA ASN A 108 0.30 14.18 3.95
C ASN A 108 0.40 12.97 4.86
N TYR A 109 1.17 13.12 5.94
CA TYR A 109 1.17 12.15 7.03
C TYR A 109 -0.22 12.04 7.65
N GLY A 110 -0.65 10.81 7.90
CA GLY A 110 -1.88 10.51 8.61
C GLY A 110 -1.69 9.40 9.63
N HIS A 111 -2.79 9.04 10.28
CA HIS A 111 -2.81 7.95 11.25
C HIS A 111 -4.18 7.27 11.26
N PHE A 112 -4.16 6.00 11.64
CA PHE A 112 -5.36 5.23 11.97
C PHE A 112 -5.29 4.82 13.44
N GLU A 113 -6.36 5.06 14.19
CA GLU A 113 -6.44 4.58 15.58
C GLU A 113 -6.66 3.07 15.62
N LYS A 114 -5.93 2.36 16.49
CA LYS A 114 -6.10 0.92 16.74
C LYS A 114 -7.43 0.59 17.40
N SER A 115 -8.08 1.58 18.03
CA SER A 115 -9.46 1.49 18.53
C SER A 115 -10.48 1.27 17.40
N THR A 116 -10.14 1.70 16.18
CA THR A 116 -10.97 1.50 14.98
C THR A 116 -10.80 0.06 14.52
N LYS A 117 -11.90 -0.65 14.24
CA LYS A 117 -11.78 -1.98 13.63
C LYS A 117 -11.36 -1.84 12.17
N LEU A 118 -10.13 -2.24 11.89
CA LEU A 118 -9.52 -2.16 10.57
C LEU A 118 -9.14 -3.55 10.09
N LYS A 119 -9.44 -3.86 8.84
CA LYS A 119 -8.83 -4.98 8.12
C LYS A 119 -7.61 -4.44 7.41
N ILE A 120 -6.43 -4.87 7.84
CA ILE A 120 -5.15 -4.42 7.30
C ILE A 120 -4.40 -5.60 6.69
N ARG A 121 -3.90 -5.43 5.47
CA ARG A 121 -3.00 -6.36 4.81
C ARG A 121 -2.01 -5.62 3.92
N LYS A 122 -0.97 -6.31 3.45
CA LYS A 122 -0.13 -5.79 2.37
C LYS A 122 -0.99 -5.55 1.12
N ALA A 123 -0.74 -4.44 0.43
CA ALA A 123 -1.38 -4.16 -0.83
C ALA A 123 -0.96 -5.20 -1.88
N GLU A 124 -1.91 -5.64 -2.69
CA GLU A 124 -1.69 -6.51 -3.84
C GLU A 124 -1.06 -5.75 -5.00
N LYS A 125 -0.57 -6.46 -6.02
CA LYS A 125 0.11 -5.83 -7.17
C LYS A 125 -0.77 -4.77 -7.86
N SER A 126 -2.05 -5.08 -8.10
CA SER A 126 -3.02 -4.16 -8.72
C SER A 126 -3.26 -2.91 -7.87
N GLU A 127 -3.32 -3.06 -6.55
CA GLU A 127 -3.51 -1.94 -5.61
C GLU A 127 -2.27 -1.05 -5.56
N LYS A 128 -1.07 -1.63 -5.55
CA LYS A 128 0.16 -0.84 -5.64
C LYS A 128 0.21 -0.02 -6.93
N LEU A 129 -0.17 -0.61 -8.07
CA LEU A 129 -0.26 0.10 -9.35
C LEU A 129 -1.29 1.23 -9.29
N LEU A 130 -2.46 0.99 -8.70
CA LEU A 130 -3.50 2.00 -8.51
C LEU A 130 -3.00 3.17 -7.65
N PHE A 131 -2.27 2.90 -6.58
CA PHE A 131 -1.68 3.93 -5.72
C PHE A 131 -0.63 4.77 -6.47
N GLU A 132 0.28 4.14 -7.21
CA GLU A 132 1.27 4.87 -8.01
C GLU A 132 0.60 5.70 -9.11
N GLN A 133 -0.45 5.18 -9.76
CA GLN A 133 -1.23 5.94 -10.72
C GLN A 133 -1.89 7.16 -10.07
N ALA A 134 -2.57 6.98 -8.93
CA ALA A 134 -3.17 8.08 -8.18
C ALA A 134 -2.14 9.16 -7.82
N LYS A 135 -0.95 8.73 -7.39
CA LYS A 135 0.18 9.61 -7.05
C LYS A 135 0.67 10.41 -8.26
N LEU A 136 0.81 9.78 -9.44
CA LEU A 136 1.23 10.46 -10.67
C LEU A 136 0.29 11.61 -11.04
N PHE A 137 -1.02 11.37 -11.00
CA PHE A 137 -2.03 12.41 -11.26
C PHE A 137 -2.01 13.50 -10.18
N ALA A 138 -1.89 13.11 -8.90
CA ALA A 138 -1.90 14.05 -7.79
C ALA A 138 -0.69 15.00 -7.80
N ILE A 139 0.48 14.56 -8.26
CA ILE A 139 1.66 15.43 -8.47
C ILE A 139 1.35 16.58 -9.43
N LYS A 140 0.40 16.38 -10.36
CA LYS A 140 -0.09 17.41 -11.30
C LYS A 140 -1.32 18.16 -10.79
N GLY A 141 -1.73 17.94 -9.54
CA GLY A 141 -2.93 18.55 -8.96
C GLY A 141 -4.23 18.02 -9.58
N ARG A 142 -4.22 16.78 -10.07
CA ARG A 142 -5.35 16.14 -10.74
C ARG A 142 -5.89 14.97 -9.93
N LYS A 143 -7.20 14.70 -10.06
CA LYS A 143 -7.77 13.42 -9.59
C LYS A 143 -7.28 12.26 -10.45
N ILE A 144 -7.31 11.05 -9.90
CA ILE A 144 -6.95 9.85 -10.68
C ILE A 144 -7.83 9.77 -11.94
N ASN A 145 -7.21 9.46 -13.08
CA ASN A 145 -7.89 9.37 -14.38
C ASN A 145 -8.53 10.68 -14.88
N GLU A 146 -8.20 11.83 -14.28
CA GLU A 146 -8.57 13.15 -14.81
C GLU A 146 -7.64 13.51 -15.99
N PHE A 147 -7.88 12.87 -17.13
CA PHE A 147 -7.18 13.17 -18.37
C PHE A 147 -7.57 14.54 -18.91
N ARG A 148 -6.63 15.21 -19.57
CA ARG A 148 -6.82 16.49 -20.24
C ARG A 148 -6.41 16.39 -21.70
N LEU A 149 -6.93 17.32 -22.50
CA LEU A 149 -6.56 17.44 -23.90
C LEU A 149 -5.04 17.63 -24.03
N GLY A 150 -4.43 16.81 -24.87
CA GLY A 150 -3.00 16.84 -25.13
C GLY A 150 -2.17 15.86 -24.32
N ASP A 151 -2.71 15.24 -23.27
CA ASP A 151 -2.02 14.15 -22.55
C ASP A 151 -1.65 13.02 -23.52
N VAL A 152 -0.53 12.36 -23.28
CA VAL A 152 -0.12 11.16 -24.02
C VAL A 152 -0.37 9.94 -23.16
N VAL A 153 -1.14 9.01 -23.71
CA VAL A 153 -1.59 7.79 -23.07
C VAL A 153 -1.18 6.57 -23.87
N GLU A 154 -1.05 5.44 -23.21
CA GLU A 154 -0.75 4.15 -23.80
C GLU A 154 -1.94 3.19 -23.67
N ARG A 155 -2.19 2.45 -24.75
CA ARG A 155 -3.11 1.32 -24.78
C ARG A 155 -2.62 0.28 -25.78
N ASP A 156 -2.59 -0.98 -25.39
CA ASP A 156 -2.18 -2.10 -26.24
C ASP A 156 -0.82 -1.85 -26.94
N ASN A 157 0.17 -1.36 -26.18
CA ASN A 157 1.52 -0.98 -26.63
C ASN A 157 1.55 0.09 -27.74
N LYS A 158 0.52 0.95 -27.81
CA LYS A 158 0.44 2.07 -28.75
C LYS A 158 0.22 3.36 -27.98
N LEU A 159 0.88 4.42 -28.42
CA LEU A 159 0.74 5.75 -27.87
C LEU A 159 -0.33 6.55 -28.61
N TYR A 160 -1.12 7.26 -27.84
CA TYR A 160 -2.17 8.14 -28.33
C TYR A 160 -2.09 9.49 -27.63
N LYS A 161 -2.56 10.53 -28.32
CA LYS A 161 -2.80 11.84 -27.75
C LYS A 161 -4.28 11.98 -27.42
N VAL A 162 -4.59 12.42 -26.20
CA VAL A 162 -5.97 12.72 -25.79
C VAL A 162 -6.48 13.93 -26.58
N ALA A 163 -7.56 13.73 -27.33
CA ALA A 163 -8.18 14.74 -28.18
C ALA A 163 -9.59 15.13 -27.73
N ILE A 164 -10.24 14.27 -26.94
CA ILE A 164 -11.58 14.50 -26.40
C ILE A 164 -11.66 13.91 -25.00
N VAL A 165 -12.25 14.65 -24.05
CA VAL A 165 -12.62 14.10 -22.74
C VAL A 165 -14.12 14.33 -22.57
N LYS A 166 -14.90 13.24 -22.47
CA LYS A 166 -16.34 13.30 -22.22
C LYS A 166 -16.63 12.61 -20.90
N SER A 167 -17.23 13.33 -19.97
CA SER A 167 -17.90 12.73 -18.83
C SER A 167 -19.15 11.99 -19.32
N GLY A 168 -19.13 10.65 -19.30
CA GLY A 168 -20.33 9.83 -19.47
C GLY A 168 -21.23 9.89 -18.22
N SER A 169 -22.26 9.04 -18.14
CA SER A 169 -23.06 8.87 -16.92
C SER A 169 -22.17 8.40 -15.77
N GLU A 170 -22.09 9.21 -14.71
CA GLU A 170 -21.53 9.10 -13.34
C GLU A 170 -20.34 8.16 -13.00
N SER A 171 -19.93 7.20 -13.84
CA SER A 171 -18.86 6.23 -13.54
C SER A 171 -17.95 5.86 -14.72
N GLN A 172 -18.18 6.43 -15.90
CA GLN A 172 -17.37 6.14 -17.09
C GLN A 172 -16.96 7.44 -17.80
N ILE A 173 -15.80 7.98 -17.44
CA ILE A 173 -15.15 9.01 -18.25
C ILE A 173 -14.66 8.31 -19.53
N VAL A 174 -15.15 8.79 -20.68
CA VAL A 174 -14.76 8.30 -22.00
C VAL A 174 -13.75 9.27 -22.58
N VAL A 175 -12.59 8.76 -22.95
CA VAL A 175 -11.48 9.53 -23.51
C VAL A 175 -11.35 9.19 -24.99
N GLY A 176 -11.50 10.20 -25.84
CA GLY A 176 -11.21 10.12 -27.26
C GLY A 176 -9.74 10.41 -27.52
N CYS A 177 -9.06 9.47 -28.17
CA CYS A 177 -7.63 9.42 -28.35
C CYS A 177 -7.28 9.31 -29.83
N VAL A 178 -6.28 10.05 -30.30
CA VAL A 178 -5.74 9.95 -31.67
C VAL A 178 -4.36 9.29 -31.61
N PRO A 179 -4.08 8.25 -32.42
CA PRO A 179 -2.74 7.67 -32.47
C PRO A 179 -1.69 8.73 -32.81
N ILE A 180 -0.52 8.70 -32.17
CA ILE A 180 0.55 9.69 -32.44
C ILE A 180 0.98 9.69 -33.91
N ASN A 181 0.93 8.52 -34.58
CA ASN A 181 1.30 8.36 -35.98
C ASN A 181 0.18 8.76 -36.98
N GLY A 182 -0.88 9.40 -36.50
CA GLY A 182 -2.07 9.72 -37.28
C GLY A 182 -3.05 8.55 -37.38
N GLY A 183 -4.33 8.88 -37.57
CA GLY A 183 -5.42 7.90 -37.65
C GLY A 183 -6.75 8.45 -37.20
N ALA A 184 -7.77 7.58 -37.18
CA ALA A 184 -9.08 7.91 -36.65
C ALA A 184 -9.04 8.04 -35.11
N ILE A 185 -9.99 8.80 -34.56
CA ILE A 185 -10.20 8.89 -33.11
C ILE A 185 -10.72 7.54 -32.61
N CYS A 186 -10.08 7.01 -31.57
CA CYS A 186 -10.54 5.85 -30.80
C CYS A 186 -11.09 6.31 -29.45
N TYR A 187 -12.11 5.62 -28.93
CA TYR A 187 -12.70 5.95 -27.63
C TYR A 187 -12.43 4.83 -26.63
N TYR A 188 -11.93 5.20 -25.45
CA TYR A 188 -11.60 4.26 -24.39
C TYR A 188 -12.23 4.71 -23.07
N ASN A 189 -12.48 3.75 -22.17
CA ASN A 189 -12.70 4.10 -20.79
C ASN A 189 -11.39 4.64 -20.20
N SER A 190 -11.47 5.72 -19.42
CA SER A 190 -10.32 6.29 -18.71
C SER A 190 -9.54 5.26 -17.87
N LYS A 191 -10.21 4.22 -17.34
CA LYS A 191 -9.58 3.16 -16.53
C LYS A 191 -8.80 2.13 -17.36
N ASP A 192 -8.98 2.11 -18.67
CA ASP A 192 -8.36 1.14 -19.56
C ASP A 192 -7.08 1.67 -20.23
N ILE A 193 -6.74 2.95 -20.01
CA ILE A 193 -5.60 3.62 -20.63
C ILE A 193 -4.62 4.12 -19.57
N GLU A 194 -3.33 4.06 -19.88
CA GLU A 194 -2.27 4.45 -18.96
C GLU A 194 -1.66 5.78 -19.36
N ILE A 195 -1.50 6.71 -18.42
CA ILE A 195 -0.82 7.99 -18.68
C ILE A 195 0.69 7.74 -18.88
N GLN A 196 1.26 8.30 -19.93
CA GLN A 196 2.71 8.29 -20.18
C GLN A 196 3.31 9.68 -20.00
N PHE A 197 2.64 10.72 -20.50
CA PHE A 197 3.06 12.11 -20.31
C PHE A 197 1.84 13.00 -20.09
N PHE A 198 1.93 13.87 -19.10
CA PHE A 198 0.95 14.92 -18.90
C PHE A 198 1.23 16.08 -19.86
N VAL A 199 0.18 16.73 -20.36
CA VAL A 199 0.35 17.90 -21.24
C VAL A 199 1.13 19.03 -20.56
N GLU A 200 1.05 19.16 -19.23
CA GLU A 200 1.82 20.12 -18.44
C GLU A 200 3.33 19.86 -18.50
N ASP A 201 3.77 18.63 -18.80
CA ASP A 201 5.18 18.29 -18.97
C ASP A 201 5.74 18.68 -20.36
N MET A 202 4.87 19.05 -21.31
CA MET A 202 5.24 19.35 -22.70
C MET A 202 5.47 20.85 -22.96
N VAL A 203 5.17 21.71 -21.99
CA VAL A 203 5.32 23.16 -22.12
C VAL A 203 6.67 23.56 -21.53
N VAL A 204 7.64 23.81 -22.41
CA VAL A 204 8.92 24.48 -22.11
C VAL A 204 8.84 25.93 -22.57
#